data_AF-A0A846NI21-F1
#
_entry.id   AF-A0A846NI21-F1
#
_cell.length_a   1.000
_cell.length_b   1.000
_cell.length_c   1.000
_cell.angle_alpha   90.00
_cell.angle_beta   90.00
_cell.angle_gamma   90.00
#
_symmetry.space_group_name_H-M   'P 1'
#
loop_
_entity.id
_entity.type
_entity.pdbx_description
1 polymer ?
#
loop_
_entity_poly.entity_id
_entity_poly.type
_entity_poly.pdbx_seq_one_letter_code
_entity_poly.pdbx_strand_id
1 'polypeptide(L)'
;MLTYGVISPHPPIILPEIGKDQLKFVRKTIESLEKAAKNLTKAKPDELIIISPHTEHGFYVPLYYLGKHLPRDIKITQILVTNPSYKFYYEEGKKVGKDTKNSQARLAIIASGDLSHCLKEDGPYGFNPAGPKLDKIIV
;
A
#
# COMPACT_ATOMS: atom_id res chain seq x y z
N MET A 1 4.84 14.91 -12.51
CA MET A 1 5.38 15.15 -11.14
C MET A 1 4.88 14.08 -10.16
N LEU A 2 5.75 13.52 -9.30
CA LEU A 2 5.33 12.63 -8.21
C LEU A 2 4.84 13.48 -7.04
N THR A 3 3.62 13.21 -6.56
CA THR A 3 2.93 14.07 -5.58
C THR A 3 2.67 13.39 -4.25
N TYR A 4 2.58 12.06 -4.25
CA TYR A 4 2.39 11.28 -3.03
C TYR A 4 2.87 9.84 -3.23
N GLY A 5 3.41 9.26 -2.16
CA GLY A 5 3.76 7.85 -2.09
C GLY A 5 3.35 7.31 -0.73
N VAL A 6 2.78 6.11 -0.70
CA VAL A 6 2.35 5.46 0.54
C VAL A 6 2.55 3.96 0.48
N ILE A 7 3.00 3.38 1.60
CA ILE A 7 2.97 1.94 1.82
C ILE A 7 1.66 1.62 2.53
N SER A 8 0.90 0.67 1.99
CA SER A 8 -0.37 0.25 2.55
C SER A 8 -0.36 -1.24 2.86
N PRO A 9 -0.64 -1.65 4.10
CA PRO A 9 -0.92 -3.06 4.38
C PRO A 9 -2.18 -3.50 3.62
N HIS A 10 -2.30 -4.80 3.39
CA HIS A 10 -3.46 -5.40 2.71
C HIS A 10 -4.11 -6.62 3.40
N PRO A 11 -3.99 -6.85 4.72
CA PRO A 11 -4.65 -7.99 5.34
C PRO A 11 -6.17 -7.76 5.34
N PRO A 12 -6.99 -8.68 4.77
CA PRO A 12 -8.43 -8.48 4.64
C PRO A 12 -9.18 -8.20 5.95
N ILE A 13 -8.62 -8.62 7.10
CA ILE A 13 -9.16 -8.39 8.45
C ILE A 13 -9.44 -6.91 8.77
N ILE A 14 -8.79 -5.96 8.10
CA ILE A 14 -9.04 -4.55 8.36
C ILE A 14 -10.38 -4.09 7.78
N LEU A 15 -10.88 -4.76 6.73
CA LEU A 15 -12.15 -4.41 6.08
C LEU A 15 -13.34 -4.63 7.03
N PRO A 16 -14.30 -3.68 7.12
CA PRO A 16 -15.40 -3.80 8.08
C PRO A 16 -16.22 -5.09 7.98
N GLU A 17 -16.51 -5.53 6.76
CA GLU A 17 -17.31 -6.72 6.46
C GLU A 17 -16.60 -8.03 6.82
N ILE A 18 -15.26 -8.03 6.89
CA ILE A 18 -14.42 -9.19 7.22
C ILE A 18 -14.04 -9.17 8.69
N GLY A 19 -13.44 -8.07 9.15
CA GLY A 19 -12.89 -7.93 10.50
C GLY A 19 -13.93 -7.95 11.60
N LYS A 20 -15.11 -7.34 11.38
CA LYS A 20 -16.21 -7.27 12.37
C LYS A 20 -15.69 -6.87 13.77
N ASP A 21 -15.86 -7.72 14.78
CA ASP A 21 -15.41 -7.45 16.15
C ASP A 21 -13.89 -7.38 16.31
N GLN A 22 -13.12 -7.90 15.35
CA GLN A 22 -11.65 -7.89 15.36
C GLN A 22 -11.08 -6.51 14.97
N LEU A 23 -11.89 -5.63 14.38
CA LEU A 23 -11.47 -4.27 14.00
C LEU A 23 -10.93 -3.47 15.19
N LYS A 24 -11.40 -3.77 16.41
CA LYS A 24 -10.91 -3.14 17.65
C LYS A 24 -9.41 -3.35 17.88
N PHE A 25 -8.85 -4.45 17.37
CA PHE A 25 -7.42 -4.77 17.50
C PHE A 25 -6.55 -4.10 16.43
N VAL A 26 -7.14 -3.65 15.32
CA VAL A 26 -6.44 -3.01 14.19
C VAL A 26 -6.83 -1.53 14.02
N ARG A 27 -7.47 -0.95 15.04
CA ARG A 27 -7.98 0.43 15.02
C ARG A 27 -6.91 1.46 14.62
N LYS A 28 -5.70 1.34 15.17
CA LYS A 28 -4.58 2.25 14.83
C LYS A 28 -4.18 2.17 13.36
N THR A 29 -4.25 0.97 12.76
CA THR A 29 -3.99 0.76 11.33
C THR A 29 -5.03 1.47 10.49
N ILE A 30 -6.32 1.27 10.81
CA ILE A 30 -7.44 1.90 10.10
C ILE A 30 -7.36 3.43 10.21
N GLU A 31 -7.14 3.97 11.41
CA GLU A 31 -7.00 5.41 11.64
C GLU A 31 -5.81 6.01 10.84
N SER A 32 -4.70 5.28 10.74
CA SER A 32 -3.54 5.70 9.94
C SER A 32 -3.82 5.67 8.44
N LEU A 33 -4.53 4.65 7.95
CA LEU A 33 -4.95 4.55 6.55
C LEU A 33 -5.94 5.67 6.17
N GLU A 34 -6.89 6.00 7.04
CA GLU A 34 -7.82 7.14 6.82
C GLU A 34 -7.06 8.48 6.81
N LYS A 35 -6.02 8.64 7.63
CA LYS A 35 -5.13 9.81 7.58
C LYS A 35 -4.35 9.85 6.26
N ALA A 36 -3.81 8.72 5.82
CA ALA A 36 -3.10 8.61 4.55
C ALA A 36 -4.01 8.89 3.35
N ALA A 37 -5.27 8.44 3.39
CA ALA A 37 -6.28 8.73 2.35
C ALA A 37 -6.54 10.24 2.21
N LYS A 38 -6.65 10.95 3.34
CA LYS A 38 -6.78 12.42 3.34
C LYS A 38 -5.56 13.11 2.74
N ASN A 39 -4.36 12.63 3.04
CA ASN A 39 -3.13 13.18 2.48
C ASN A 39 -3.00 12.92 0.97
N LEU A 40 -3.32 11.70 0.53
CA LEU A 40 -3.37 11.33 -0.89
C LEU A 40 -4.37 12.21 -1.65
N THR A 41 -5.55 12.46 -1.08
CA THR A 41 -6.57 13.34 -1.68
C THR A 41 -6.08 14.78 -1.78
N LYS A 42 -5.43 15.31 -0.73
CA LYS A 42 -4.83 16.65 -0.74
C LYS A 42 -3.71 16.79 -1.77
N ALA A 43 -3.02 15.69 -2.08
CA ALA A 43 -2.02 15.64 -3.13
C ALA A 43 -2.64 15.70 -4.54
N LYS A 44 -3.97 15.67 -4.70
CA LYS A 44 -4.68 15.88 -5.98
C LYS A 44 -3.99 15.18 -7.17
N PRO A 45 -3.79 13.85 -7.12
CA PRO A 45 -3.19 13.14 -8.24
C PRO A 45 -4.14 13.11 -9.45
N ASP A 46 -3.57 13.20 -10.65
CA ASP A 46 -4.25 12.98 -11.92
C ASP A 46 -4.30 11.48 -12.26
N GLU A 47 -3.30 10.72 -11.81
CA GLU A 47 -3.24 9.28 -11.97
C GLU A 47 -2.63 8.59 -10.74
N LEU A 48 -3.00 7.33 -10.55
CA LEU A 48 -2.60 6.48 -9.43
C LEU A 48 -1.97 5.19 -9.97
N ILE A 49 -0.80 4.84 -9.44
CA ILE A 49 -0.24 3.49 -9.59
C ILE A 49 -0.42 2.76 -8.26
N ILE A 50 -0.90 1.53 -8.31
CA ILE A 50 -0.88 0.61 -7.18
C ILE A 50 -0.09 -0.64 -7.54
N ILE A 51 0.83 -1.03 -6.67
CA ILE A 51 1.74 -2.16 -6.86
C ILE A 51 1.46 -3.17 -5.76
N SER A 52 1.30 -4.45 -6.09
CA SER A 52 0.98 -5.50 -5.11
C SER A 52 1.66 -6.85 -5.44
N PRO A 53 2.09 -7.63 -4.44
CA PRO A 53 2.54 -9.02 -4.60
C PRO A 53 1.39 -10.03 -4.71
N HIS A 54 0.15 -9.62 -4.41
CA HIS A 54 -1.03 -10.47 -4.45
C HIS A 54 -2.08 -9.91 -5.41
N THR A 55 -2.77 -10.81 -6.10
CA THR A 55 -4.01 -10.48 -6.81
C THR A 55 -5.13 -10.17 -5.82
N GLU A 56 -6.22 -9.58 -6.32
CA GLU A 56 -7.45 -9.32 -5.56
C GLU A 56 -7.23 -8.45 -4.31
N HIS A 57 -7.12 -9.06 -3.12
CA HIS A 57 -7.05 -8.36 -1.83
C HIS A 57 -5.85 -7.41 -1.76
N GLY A 58 -4.73 -7.76 -2.38
CA GLY A 58 -3.55 -6.89 -2.46
C GLY A 58 -3.81 -5.56 -3.18
N PHE A 59 -4.83 -5.48 -4.05
CA PHE A 59 -5.25 -4.22 -4.67
C PHE A 59 -6.50 -3.64 -3.98
N TYR A 60 -7.49 -4.49 -3.70
CA TYR A 60 -8.78 -4.06 -3.19
C TYR A 60 -8.68 -3.44 -1.79
N VAL A 61 -7.94 -4.07 -0.87
CA VAL A 61 -7.86 -3.59 0.52
C VAL A 61 -7.24 -2.18 0.60
N PRO A 62 -6.08 -1.88 -0.03
CA PRO A 62 -5.57 -0.51 -0.06
C PRO A 62 -6.52 0.48 -0.72
N LEU A 63 -7.13 0.10 -1.86
CA LEU A 63 -8.03 1.00 -2.60
C LEU A 63 -9.32 1.31 -1.83
N TYR A 64 -9.81 0.38 -1.00
CA TYR A 64 -10.95 0.61 -0.12
C TYR A 64 -10.73 1.82 0.81
N TYR A 65 -9.55 1.93 1.43
CA TYR A 65 -9.23 3.06 2.31
C TYR A 65 -8.72 4.28 1.57
N LEU A 66 -7.68 4.09 0.75
CA LEU A 66 -6.94 5.19 0.15
C LEU A 66 -7.67 5.80 -1.05
N GLY A 67 -8.48 5.02 -1.76
CA GLY A 67 -9.27 5.48 -2.91
C GLY A 67 -10.57 6.18 -2.56
N LYS A 68 -11.02 6.11 -1.29
CA LYS A 68 -12.34 6.57 -0.81
C LYS A 68 -12.72 8.01 -1.18
N HIS A 69 -11.74 8.89 -1.32
CA HIS A 69 -11.93 10.32 -1.58
C HIS A 69 -11.30 10.79 -2.90
N LEU A 70 -10.79 9.86 -3.72
CA LEU A 70 -10.27 10.18 -5.04
C LEU A 70 -11.42 10.39 -6.05
N PRO A 71 -11.16 11.12 -7.16
CA PRO A 71 -12.11 11.20 -8.27
C PRO A 71 -12.50 9.80 -8.76
N ARG A 72 -13.79 9.59 -9.07
CA ARG A 72 -14.29 8.28 -9.51
C ARG A 72 -13.70 7.82 -10.85
N ASP A 73 -13.29 8.78 -11.66
CA ASP A 73 -12.71 8.63 -12.99
C ASP A 73 -11.17 8.71 -12.99
N ILE A 74 -10.53 8.75 -11.82
CA ILE A 74 -9.07 8.73 -11.74
C ILE A 74 -8.52 7.48 -12.44
N LYS A 75 -7.50 7.67 -13.27
CA LYS A 75 -6.81 6.56 -13.92
C LYS A 75 -6.01 5.78 -12.89
N ILE A 76 -6.33 4.50 -12.71
CA ILE A 76 -5.60 3.59 -11.81
C ILE A 76 -4.88 2.53 -12.65
N THR A 77 -3.56 2.48 -12.53
CA THR A 77 -2.73 1.41 -13.09
C THR A 77 -2.39 0.41 -12.00
N GLN A 78 -2.73 -0.86 -12.20
CA GLN A 78 -2.39 -1.95 -11.27
C GLN A 78 -1.16 -2.71 -11.78
N ILE A 79 -0.16 -2.88 -10.92
CA ILE A 79 1.06 -3.64 -11.22
C ILE A 79 1.12 -4.83 -10.27
N LEU A 80 0.97 -6.04 -10.82
CA LEU A 80 1.24 -7.27 -10.09
C LEU A 80 2.74 -7.56 -10.12
N VAL A 81 3.33 -7.76 -8.95
CA VAL A 81 4.73 -8.18 -8.80
C VAL A 81 4.84 -9.65 -9.20
N THR A 82 5.51 -9.91 -10.31
CA THR A 82 5.72 -11.27 -10.87
C THR A 82 7.21 -11.63 -10.98
N ASN A 83 8.08 -10.63 -11.11
CA ASN A 83 9.53 -10.81 -11.07
C ASN A 83 10.02 -10.89 -9.61
N PRO A 84 10.90 -11.83 -9.23
CA PRO A 84 11.41 -11.93 -7.87
C PRO A 84 12.56 -10.94 -7.54
N SER A 85 13.11 -10.23 -8.53
CA SER A 85 14.28 -9.39 -8.36
C SER A 85 13.92 -7.99 -7.84
N TYR A 86 14.40 -7.63 -6.65
CA TYR A 86 14.29 -6.25 -6.13
C TYR A 86 14.98 -5.23 -7.04
N LYS A 87 16.11 -5.61 -7.65
CA LYS A 87 16.84 -4.75 -8.58
C LYS A 87 15.99 -4.43 -9.81
N PHE A 88 15.23 -5.39 -10.31
CA PHE A 88 14.32 -5.16 -11.44
C PHE A 88 13.34 -4.02 -11.13
N TYR A 89 12.59 -4.09 -10.02
CA TYR A 89 11.64 -3.03 -9.67
C TYR A 89 12.29 -1.70 -9.30
N TYR A 90 13.49 -1.74 -8.74
CA TYR A 90 14.26 -0.51 -8.50
C TYR A 90 14.59 0.20 -9.83
N GLU A 91 15.00 -0.55 -10.86
CA GLU A 91 15.22 0.00 -12.20
C GLU A 91 13.91 0.49 -12.85
N GLU A 92 12.81 -0.26 -12.72
CA GLU A 92 11.49 0.17 -13.20
C GLU A 92 11.02 1.47 -12.53
N GLY A 93 11.15 1.57 -11.20
CA GLY A 93 10.82 2.77 -10.44
C GLY A 93 11.64 3.99 -10.88
N LYS A 94 12.93 3.81 -11.22
CA LYS A 94 13.76 4.89 -11.78
C LYS A 94 13.26 5.34 -13.15
N LYS A 95 12.77 4.44 -14.00
CA LYS A 95 12.16 4.79 -15.30
C LYS A 95 10.89 5.61 -15.10
N VAL A 96 9.96 5.11 -14.28
CA VAL A 96 8.73 5.83 -13.90
C VAL A 96 9.05 7.21 -13.34
N GLY A 97 10.05 7.32 -12.46
CA GLY A 97 10.49 8.60 -11.90
C GLY A 97 11.03 9.59 -12.94
N LYS A 98 11.71 9.11 -13.99
CA LYS A 98 12.15 9.96 -15.12
C LYS A 98 10.97 10.41 -15.97
N ASP A 99 10.08 9.51 -16.35
CA ASP A 99 8.90 9.80 -17.17
C ASP A 99 7.99 10.81 -16.46
N THR A 100 7.81 10.63 -15.15
CA THR A 100 7.03 11.52 -14.29
C THR A 100 7.63 12.93 -14.21
N LYS A 101 8.95 13.11 -14.36
CA LYS A 101 9.58 14.44 -14.39
C LYS A 101 9.33 15.16 -15.71
N ASN A 102 9.19 14.42 -16.80
CA ASN A 102 8.91 14.97 -18.14
C ASN A 102 7.41 15.18 -18.39
N SER A 103 6.53 14.64 -17.53
CA SER A 103 5.08 14.78 -17.60
C SER A 103 4.55 15.88 -16.68
N GLN A 104 3.55 16.63 -17.16
CA GLN A 104 2.78 17.57 -16.34
C GLN A 104 1.79 16.86 -15.39
N ALA A 105 1.47 15.59 -15.63
CA ALA A 105 0.54 14.83 -14.79
C ALA A 105 1.09 14.60 -13.38
N ARG A 106 0.21 14.69 -12.39
CA ARG A 106 0.46 14.45 -10.97
C ARG A 106 0.25 12.97 -10.67
N LEU A 107 1.34 12.23 -10.48
CA LEU A 107 1.30 10.82 -10.14
C LEU A 107 1.26 10.65 -8.62
N ALA A 108 0.45 9.72 -8.14
CA ALA A 108 0.58 9.13 -6.81
C ALA A 108 0.83 7.62 -6.91
N ILE A 109 1.52 7.05 -5.90
CA ILE A 109 1.87 5.63 -5.86
C ILE A 109 1.44 5.01 -4.53
N ILE A 110 0.77 3.85 -4.60
CA ILE A 110 0.50 2.96 -3.47
C ILE A 110 1.36 1.70 -3.63
N ALA A 111 2.29 1.49 -2.71
CA ALA A 111 2.98 0.21 -2.56
C ALA A 111 2.19 -0.64 -1.57
N SER A 112 1.47 -1.63 -2.08
CA SER A 112 0.71 -2.56 -1.24
C SER A 112 1.60 -3.70 -0.78
N GLY A 113 1.78 -3.79 0.53
CA GLY A 113 2.62 -4.80 1.15
C GLY A 113 2.61 -4.65 2.66
N ASP A 114 2.72 -5.79 3.32
CA ASP A 114 2.96 -5.87 4.75
C ASP A 114 4.48 -5.92 5.03
N LEU A 115 4.86 -5.90 6.31
CA LEU A 115 6.24 -6.09 6.76
C LEU A 115 6.46 -7.55 7.17
N SER A 116 6.99 -7.82 8.36
CA SER A 116 7.16 -9.19 8.82
C SER A 116 5.82 -9.87 9.15
N HIS A 117 5.71 -11.15 8.78
CA HIS A 117 4.51 -11.94 9.03
C HIS A 117 4.63 -12.81 10.31
N CYS A 118 5.71 -12.67 11.08
CA CYS A 118 6.02 -13.50 12.25
C CYS A 118 5.99 -12.70 13.56
N LEU A 119 4.94 -11.88 13.76
CA LEU A 119 4.86 -10.92 14.87
C LEU A 119 4.15 -11.44 16.13
N LYS A 120 3.46 -12.59 16.05
CA LYS A 120 2.64 -13.13 17.15
C LYS A 120 2.77 -14.64 17.23
N GLU A 121 2.71 -15.18 18.45
CA GLU A 121 2.80 -16.63 18.70
C GLU A 121 1.62 -17.38 18.08
N ASP A 122 0.43 -16.80 18.15
CA ASP A 122 -0.83 -17.32 17.58
C ASP A 122 -1.04 -16.91 16.12
N GLY A 123 -0.06 -16.25 15.50
CA GLY A 123 -0.10 -15.88 14.09
C GLY A 123 0.09 -17.11 13.17
N PRO A 124 -0.34 -17.03 11.89
CA PRO A 124 -0.26 -18.14 10.94
C PRO A 124 1.17 -18.66 10.69
N TYR A 125 2.18 -17.85 11.00
CA TYR A 125 3.60 -18.17 10.83
C TYR A 125 4.38 -18.22 12.16
N GLY A 126 3.68 -18.15 13.30
CA GLY A 126 4.27 -18.09 14.63
C GLY A 126 5.11 -16.83 14.90
N PHE A 127 5.62 -16.73 16.13
CA PHE A 127 6.48 -15.61 16.53
C PHE A 127 7.93 -15.90 16.17
N ASN A 128 8.58 -14.92 15.52
CA ASN A 128 10.03 -14.91 15.37
C ASN A 128 10.56 -13.54 15.83
N PRO A 129 11.50 -13.48 16.81
CA PRO A 129 12.04 -12.21 17.30
C PRO A 129 12.78 -11.39 16.23
N ALA A 130 13.13 -11.99 15.08
CA ALA A 130 13.65 -11.25 13.93
C ALA A 130 12.58 -10.40 13.22
N GLY A 131 11.30 -10.76 13.31
CA GLY A 131 10.19 -10.03 12.67
C GLY A 131 10.08 -8.58 13.16
N PRO A 132 9.84 -8.34 14.46
CA PRO A 132 9.77 -6.97 14.99
C PRO A 132 11.07 -6.17 14.82
N LYS A 133 12.22 -6.84 14.74
CA LYS A 133 13.51 -6.19 14.46
C LYS A 133 13.59 -5.73 13.01
N LEU A 134 13.17 -6.57 12.07
CA LEU A 134 13.11 -6.23 10.65
C LEU A 134 12.17 -5.04 10.42
N ASP A 135 10.97 -5.07 10.99
CA ASP A 135 9.99 -3.99 10.83
C ASP A 135 10.59 -2.64 11.25
N LYS A 136 11.26 -2.58 12.41
CA LYS A 136 11.94 -1.37 12.92
C LYS A 136 13.15 -0.90 12.11
N ILE A 137 13.75 -1.77 11.30
CA ILE A 137 14.85 -1.38 10.41
C ILE A 137 14.28 -0.69 9.16
N ILE A 138 13.09 -1.08 8.73
CA ILE A 138 12.45 -0.58 7.51
C ILE A 138 11.70 0.74 7.77
N VAL A 139 11.03 0.89 8.93
CA VAL A 139 10.24 2.09 9.30
C VAL A 139 10.69 2.71 10.61
#